data_AF-A0A0L0C2D2-F1
#
_entry.id   AF-A0A0L0C2D2-F1
#
_cell.length_a   1.000
_cell.length_b   1.000
_cell.length_c   1.000
_cell.angle_alpha   90.00
_cell.angle_beta   90.00
_cell.angle_gamma   90.00
#
_symmetry.space_group_name_H-M   'P 1'
#
loop_
_entity.id
_entity.type
_entity.pdbx_description
1 polymer ?
#
loop_
_entity_poly.entity_id
_entity_poly.type
_entity_poly.pdbx_seq_one_letter_code
_entity_poly.pdbx_strand_id
1 'polypeptide(L)'
;MFSKISFILLSICLCGLLQATPISDFAKNVESSVENLLGIHCMVDSVLNLEDAADEFTYQISKSCGADAVKNLATELADTKALMKLTTKVIDTNDDENICDNSAFDEDLDSDKEPSSYCAAQLKNQMANLLTSFKTTKNDVTKGLNQSYSNVACVKMAMSNFKYFLNSFPQRIETCAQLAADV
;
A
#
# COMPACT_ATOMS: atom_id res chain seq x y z
N MET A 1 24.55 21.40 28.33
CA MET A 1 24.18 21.84 26.97
C MET A 1 23.64 20.60 26.25
N PHE A 2 22.32 20.40 26.29
CA PHE A 2 21.64 19.30 25.62
C PHE A 2 20.74 19.92 24.57
N SER A 3 21.07 19.68 23.30
CA SER A 3 20.35 20.22 22.15
C SER A 3 19.04 19.46 21.97
N LYS A 4 18.05 20.21 21.51
CA LYS A 4 16.62 19.91 21.53
C LYS A 4 16.26 18.79 20.57
N ILE A 5 15.55 17.80 21.09
CA ILE A 5 14.83 16.79 20.33
C ILE A 5 13.59 17.48 19.74
N SER A 6 13.46 17.48 18.42
CA SER A 6 12.24 17.92 17.73
C SER A 6 11.46 16.67 17.32
N PHE A 7 10.55 16.23 18.20
CA PHE A 7 9.49 15.28 17.82
C PHE A 7 8.34 16.12 17.26
N ILE A 8 8.25 16.22 15.94
CA ILE A 8 7.02 16.69 15.30
C ILE A 8 6.06 15.50 15.26
N LEU A 9 5.24 15.40 16.31
CA LEU A 9 4.06 14.56 16.34
C LEU A 9 3.00 15.20 15.42
N LEU A 10 2.94 14.77 14.16
CA LEU A 10 1.79 15.05 13.31
C LEU A 10 0.60 14.23 13.82
N SER A 11 -0.15 14.83 14.75
CA SER A 11 -1.45 14.33 15.19
C SER A 11 -2.48 14.59 14.08
N ILE A 12 -2.52 13.73 13.06
CA ILE A 12 -3.64 13.72 12.13
C ILE A 12 -4.84 13.12 12.87
N CYS A 13 -5.85 13.97 13.04
CA CYS A 13 -7.11 13.68 13.71
C CYS A 13 -7.84 12.54 13.00
N LEU A 14 -7.73 11.33 13.56
CA LEU A 14 -8.35 10.10 13.06
C LEU A 14 -9.84 10.07 13.43
N CYS A 15 -10.65 10.93 12.79
CA CYS A 15 -12.11 10.89 12.86
C CYS A 15 -12.71 10.89 11.45
N GLY A 16 -12.34 9.88 10.66
CA GLY A 16 -13.00 9.56 9.40
C GLY A 16 -13.54 8.15 9.48
N LEU A 17 -14.87 8.00 9.47
CA LEU A 17 -15.51 6.72 9.18
C LEU A 17 -14.85 6.14 7.92
N LEU A 18 -14.36 4.89 7.99
CA LEU A 18 -13.85 4.13 6.85
C LEU A 18 -14.96 3.96 5.80
N GLN A 19 -15.19 4.99 4.98
CA GLN A 19 -15.97 4.88 3.76
C GLN A 19 -15.02 4.38 2.69
N ALA A 20 -15.43 3.31 2.00
CA ALA A 20 -14.69 2.79 0.87
C ALA A 20 -14.73 3.84 -0.24
N THR A 21 -13.57 4.38 -0.62
CA THR A 21 -13.47 5.30 -1.75
C THR A 21 -13.80 4.57 -3.05
N PRO A 22 -14.67 5.15 -3.90
CA PRO A 22 -15.00 4.61 -5.21
C PRO A 22 -13.75 4.35 -6.08
N ILE A 23 -13.86 3.36 -6.99
CA ILE A 23 -12.78 2.98 -7.92
C ILE A 23 -12.36 4.14 -8.84
N SER A 24 -13.31 4.99 -9.24
CA SER A 24 -13.03 6.20 -10.04
C SER A 24 -12.13 7.19 -9.32
N ASP A 25 -12.09 7.13 -7.99
CA ASP A 25 -11.38 8.09 -7.18
C ASP A 25 -9.94 7.61 -6.94
N PHE A 26 -9.72 6.29 -6.87
CA PHE A 26 -8.36 5.74 -6.81
C PHE A 26 -7.49 6.15 -8.02
N ALA A 27 -8.00 5.99 -9.24
CA ALA A 27 -7.23 6.34 -10.44
C ALA A 27 -6.89 7.83 -10.50
N LYS A 28 -7.84 8.70 -10.13
CA LYS A 28 -7.61 10.15 -10.04
C LYS A 28 -6.62 10.50 -8.95
N ASN A 29 -6.71 9.86 -7.79
CA ASN A 29 -5.77 10.09 -6.70
C ASN A 29 -4.35 9.67 -7.10
N VAL A 30 -4.20 8.56 -7.86
CA VAL A 30 -2.91 8.20 -8.45
C VAL A 30 -2.46 9.26 -9.46
N GLU A 31 -3.35 9.75 -10.33
CA GLU A 31 -3.02 10.81 -11.29
C GLU A 31 -2.49 12.06 -10.60
N SER A 32 -3.15 12.53 -9.54
CA SER A 32 -2.70 13.68 -8.75
C SER A 32 -1.43 13.38 -7.95
N SER A 33 -1.29 12.16 -7.40
CA SER A 33 -0.08 11.80 -6.64
C SER A 33 1.19 11.82 -7.50
N VAL A 34 1.08 11.64 -8.82
CA VAL A 34 2.24 11.65 -9.72
C VAL A 34 2.54 13.03 -10.33
N GLU A 35 1.93 14.11 -9.82
CA GLU A 35 2.18 15.47 -10.30
C GLU A 35 3.50 16.05 -9.78
N ASN A 36 3.99 15.61 -8.61
CA ASN A 36 5.28 15.99 -8.05
C ASN A 36 5.96 14.84 -7.27
N LEU A 37 7.24 15.01 -6.93
CA LEU A 37 8.01 13.96 -6.26
C LEU A 37 7.54 13.69 -4.83
N LEU A 38 6.99 14.67 -4.10
CA LEU A 38 6.40 14.42 -2.77
C LEU A 38 5.20 13.46 -2.86
N GLY A 39 4.30 13.70 -3.80
CA GLY A 39 3.15 12.84 -4.05
C GLY A 39 3.57 11.42 -4.43
N ILE A 40 4.60 11.28 -5.29
CA ILE A 40 5.17 9.99 -5.67
C ILE A 40 5.75 9.28 -4.46
N HIS A 41 6.56 9.97 -3.65
CA HIS A 41 7.18 9.42 -2.46
C HIS A 41 6.12 8.88 -1.48
N CYS A 42 5.11 9.69 -1.14
CA CYS A 42 3.99 9.25 -0.30
C CYS A 42 3.25 8.03 -0.88
N MET A 43 3.01 8.02 -2.19
CA MET A 43 2.32 6.93 -2.87
C MET A 43 3.12 5.62 -2.78
N VAL A 44 4.43 5.68 -3.02
CA VAL A 44 5.33 4.52 -2.95
C VAL A 44 5.45 4.01 -1.50
N ASP A 45 5.54 4.90 -0.52
CA ASP A 45 5.49 4.54 0.90
C ASP A 45 4.19 3.83 1.27
N SER A 46 3.07 4.27 0.70
CA SER A 46 1.77 3.61 0.90
C SER A 46 1.74 2.21 0.28
N VAL A 47 2.47 2.01 -0.82
CA VAL A 47 2.65 0.71 -1.46
C VAL A 47 3.57 -0.20 -0.66
N LEU A 48 4.69 0.32 -0.12
CA LEU A 48 5.59 -0.40 0.79
C LEU A 48 4.83 -0.90 2.03
N ASN A 49 4.03 -0.04 2.65
CA ASN A 49 3.19 -0.43 3.80
C ASN A 49 2.19 -1.56 3.45
N LEU A 50 1.69 -1.61 2.21
CA LEU A 50 0.83 -2.69 1.75
C LEU A 50 1.61 -3.98 1.52
N GLU A 51 2.83 -3.89 0.98
CA GLU A 51 3.73 -5.02 0.79
C GLU A 51 4.14 -5.66 2.12
N ASP A 52 4.55 -4.86 3.10
CA ASP A 52 4.90 -5.32 4.44
C ASP A 52 3.74 -6.05 5.12
N ALA A 53 2.52 -5.50 4.99
CA ALA A 53 1.32 -6.14 5.54
C ALA A 53 1.00 -7.47 4.83
N ALA A 54 1.28 -7.57 3.54
CA ALA A 54 1.10 -8.78 2.75
C ALA A 54 2.14 -9.86 3.11
N ASP A 55 3.40 -9.47 3.35
CA ASP A 55 4.44 -10.38 3.83
C ASP A 55 4.12 -10.89 5.23
N GLU A 56 3.75 -10.00 6.16
CA GLU A 56 3.38 -10.39 7.52
C GLU A 56 2.17 -11.33 7.54
N PHE A 57 1.15 -11.09 6.71
CA PHE A 57 0.03 -12.02 6.55
C PHE A 57 0.51 -13.40 6.10
N THR A 58 1.35 -13.44 5.06
CA THR A 58 1.90 -14.68 4.52
C THR A 58 2.72 -15.43 5.57
N TYR A 59 3.54 -14.71 6.34
CA TYR A 59 4.34 -15.24 7.43
C TYR A 59 3.46 -15.82 8.54
N GLN A 60 2.47 -15.08 9.04
CA GLN A 60 1.58 -15.54 10.11
C GLN A 60 0.84 -16.82 9.71
N ILE A 61 0.28 -16.87 8.50
CA ILE A 61 -0.41 -18.08 8.01
C ILE A 61 0.58 -19.25 7.89
N SER A 62 1.76 -19.03 7.31
CA SER A 62 2.72 -20.09 6.99
C SER A 62 3.49 -20.62 8.18
N LYS A 63 3.72 -19.80 9.20
CA LYS A 63 4.60 -20.11 10.34
C LYS A 63 3.86 -20.22 11.66
N SER A 64 2.76 -19.49 11.84
CA SER A 64 2.09 -19.39 13.15
C SER A 64 0.76 -20.14 13.20
N CYS A 65 0.00 -20.19 12.10
CA CYS A 65 -1.35 -20.77 12.13
C CYS A 65 -1.40 -22.29 11.89
N GLY A 66 -0.28 -22.91 11.47
CA GLY A 66 -0.16 -24.35 11.24
C GLY A 66 -0.43 -24.78 9.79
N ALA A 67 -0.03 -26.00 9.44
CA ALA A 67 -0.03 -26.48 8.05
C ALA A 67 -1.43 -26.53 7.40
N ASP A 68 -2.47 -26.81 8.18
CA ASP A 68 -3.85 -26.82 7.67
C ASP A 68 -4.30 -25.42 7.21
N ALA A 69 -3.84 -24.36 7.89
CA ALA A 69 -4.16 -22.99 7.49
C ALA A 69 -3.59 -22.68 6.10
N VAL A 70 -2.34 -23.07 5.84
CA VAL A 70 -1.69 -22.91 4.52
C VAL A 70 -2.48 -23.60 3.43
N LYS A 71 -2.95 -24.83 3.68
CA LYS A 71 -3.77 -25.58 2.72
C LYS A 71 -5.13 -24.92 2.48
N ASN A 72 -5.78 -24.46 3.55
CA ASN A 72 -7.13 -23.91 3.48
C ASN A 72 -7.15 -22.48 2.91
N LEU A 73 -6.04 -21.74 3.00
CA LEU A 73 -5.88 -20.36 2.51
C LEU A 73 -5.01 -20.27 1.25
N ALA A 74 -4.93 -21.37 0.48
CA ALA A 74 -4.04 -21.42 -0.68
C ALA A 74 -4.35 -20.34 -1.73
N THR A 75 -5.63 -19.97 -1.89
CA THR A 75 -6.06 -18.90 -2.79
C THR A 75 -5.62 -17.54 -2.26
N GLU A 76 -5.93 -17.22 -1.01
CA GLU A 76 -5.59 -15.94 -0.39
C GLU A 76 -4.07 -15.73 -0.35
N LEU A 77 -3.29 -16.78 -0.11
CA LEU A 77 -1.83 -16.74 -0.16
C LEU A 77 -1.31 -16.52 -1.59
N ALA A 78 -1.94 -17.12 -2.60
CA ALA A 78 -1.57 -16.92 -4.00
C ALA A 78 -1.85 -15.48 -4.45
N ASP A 79 -3.02 -14.94 -4.08
CA ASP A 79 -3.40 -13.56 -4.39
C ASP A 79 -2.49 -12.56 -3.68
N THR A 80 -2.17 -12.80 -2.41
CA THR A 80 -1.21 -12.00 -1.64
C THR A 80 0.17 -12.00 -2.30
N LYS A 81 0.66 -13.17 -2.75
CA LYS A 81 1.93 -13.24 -3.48
C LYS A 81 1.90 -12.49 -4.82
N ALA A 82 0.75 -12.52 -5.52
CA ALA A 82 0.57 -11.74 -6.74
C ALA A 82 0.55 -10.24 -6.46
N LEU A 83 -0.07 -9.82 -5.35
CA LEU A 83 -0.08 -8.45 -4.86
C LEU A 83 1.35 -7.97 -4.57
N MET A 84 2.13 -8.73 -3.80
CA MET A 84 3.52 -8.39 -3.48
C MET A 84 4.37 -8.21 -4.74
N LYS A 85 4.23 -9.09 -5.74
CA LYS A 85 4.95 -8.92 -7.02
C LYS A 85 4.62 -7.61 -7.74
N LEU A 86 3.42 -7.07 -7.54
CA LEU A 86 3.01 -5.80 -8.15
C LEU A 86 3.41 -4.60 -7.29
N THR A 87 3.42 -4.73 -5.96
CA THR A 87 3.98 -3.69 -5.07
C THR A 87 5.47 -3.52 -5.35
N THR A 88 6.24 -4.61 -5.40
CA THR A 88 7.68 -4.57 -5.75
C THR A 88 7.89 -3.85 -7.08
N LYS A 89 7.05 -4.10 -8.10
CA LYS A 89 7.19 -3.41 -9.40
C LYS A 89 6.96 -1.90 -9.32
N VAL A 90 6.05 -1.44 -8.47
CA VAL A 90 5.85 0.02 -8.28
C VAL A 90 7.07 0.62 -7.61
N ILE A 91 7.60 -0.03 -6.58
CA ILE A 91 8.80 0.39 -5.85
C ILE A 91 10.02 0.40 -6.79
N ASP A 92 10.28 -0.70 -7.49
CA ASP A 92 11.36 -0.79 -8.48
C ASP A 92 11.23 0.28 -9.57
N THR A 93 10.00 0.62 -10.00
CA THR A 93 9.77 1.69 -11.00
C THR A 93 10.13 3.06 -10.44
N ASN A 94 9.88 3.32 -9.16
CA ASN A 94 10.27 4.56 -8.48
C ASN A 94 11.80 4.68 -8.37
N ASP A 95 12.46 3.56 -8.06
CA ASP A 95 13.89 3.54 -7.74
C ASP A 95 14.79 3.41 -8.98
N ASP A 96 14.26 2.92 -10.10
CA ASP A 96 15.03 2.76 -11.35
C ASP A 96 15.52 4.11 -11.89
N GLU A 97 16.85 4.26 -11.95
CA GLU A 97 17.58 5.43 -12.46
C GLU A 97 17.20 5.81 -13.91
N ASN A 98 16.66 4.86 -14.68
CA ASN A 98 16.25 5.07 -16.07
C ASN A 98 14.76 5.43 -16.20
N ILE A 99 14.00 5.36 -15.10
CA ILE A 99 12.57 5.64 -15.11
C ILE A 99 12.26 6.88 -14.26
N CYS A 100 12.42 6.79 -12.95
CA CYS A 100 12.02 7.82 -12.00
C CYS A 100 13.19 8.37 -11.17
N ASP A 101 14.24 7.58 -10.92
CA ASP A 101 15.42 7.98 -10.12
C ASP A 101 15.08 8.66 -8.79
N ASN A 102 14.03 8.18 -8.11
CA ASN A 102 13.47 8.84 -6.92
C ASN A 102 13.81 8.08 -5.62
N SER A 103 14.89 7.30 -5.63
CA SER A 103 15.34 6.51 -4.47
C SER A 103 16.01 7.37 -3.38
N ALA A 104 16.48 8.57 -3.73
CA ALA A 104 17.18 9.50 -2.85
C ALA A 104 16.38 10.80 -2.59
N PHE A 105 15.05 10.71 -2.63
CA PHE A 105 14.14 11.82 -2.37
C PHE A 105 14.48 12.57 -1.07
N ASP A 106 14.57 13.90 -1.16
CA ASP A 106 14.74 14.82 -0.04
C ASP A 106 13.56 15.80 0.02
N GLU A 107 12.78 15.75 1.10
CA GLU A 107 11.55 16.55 1.26
C GLU A 107 11.81 18.06 1.16
N ASP A 108 12.96 18.56 1.62
CA ASP A 108 13.28 19.99 1.61
C ASP A 108 13.71 20.48 0.21
N LEU A 109 14.18 19.57 -0.66
CA LEU A 109 14.78 19.91 -1.96
C LEU A 109 13.97 19.47 -3.17
N ASP A 110 13.14 18.43 -3.01
CA ASP A 110 12.54 17.70 -4.12
C ASP A 110 11.01 17.79 -4.18
N SER A 111 10.35 18.25 -3.10
CA SER A 111 8.91 18.13 -2.93
C SER A 111 8.06 18.64 -4.10
N ASP A 112 8.39 19.81 -4.65
CA ASP A 112 7.64 20.48 -5.73
C ASP A 112 8.12 20.09 -7.14
N LYS A 113 9.16 19.26 -7.26
CA LYS A 113 9.72 18.89 -8.56
C LYS A 113 8.74 18.02 -9.34
N GLU A 114 8.53 18.39 -10.60
CA GLU A 114 7.74 17.58 -11.52
C GLU A 114 8.55 16.35 -11.98
N PRO A 115 7.98 15.14 -11.93
CA PRO A 115 8.61 13.96 -12.50
C PRO A 115 8.61 14.03 -14.03
N SER A 116 9.46 13.22 -14.66
CA SER A 116 9.36 13.04 -16.11
C SER A 116 8.00 12.45 -16.49
N SER A 117 7.47 12.84 -17.65
CA SER A 117 6.20 12.28 -18.15
C SER A 117 6.25 10.76 -18.33
N TYR A 118 7.44 10.22 -18.60
CA TYR A 118 7.70 8.79 -18.67
C TYR A 118 7.58 8.12 -17.29
N CYS A 119 8.22 8.67 -16.26
CA CYS A 119 8.08 8.21 -14.86
C CYS A 119 6.62 8.17 -14.44
N ALA A 120 5.91 9.30 -14.57
CA ALA A 120 4.51 9.39 -14.18
C ALA A 120 3.63 8.38 -14.94
N ALA A 121 3.88 8.16 -16.24
CA ALA A 121 3.17 7.16 -17.02
C ALA A 121 3.44 5.72 -16.57
N GLN A 122 4.70 5.38 -16.25
CA GLN A 122 5.05 4.04 -15.75
C GLN A 122 4.40 3.78 -14.39
N LEU A 123 4.48 4.72 -13.45
CA LEU A 123 3.87 4.59 -12.13
C LEU A 123 2.34 4.43 -12.23
N LYS A 124 1.67 5.25 -13.05
CA LYS A 124 0.22 5.10 -13.30
C LYS A 124 -0.14 3.70 -13.82
N ASN A 125 0.63 3.17 -14.76
CA ASN A 125 0.41 1.83 -15.30
C ASN A 125 0.62 0.73 -14.25
N GLN A 126 1.68 0.82 -13.44
CA GLN A 126 1.92 -0.17 -12.38
C GLN A 126 0.84 -0.11 -11.29
N MET A 127 0.42 1.09 -10.89
CA MET A 127 -0.67 1.29 -9.93
C MET A 127 -2.02 0.78 -10.44
N ALA A 128 -2.30 0.90 -11.75
CA ALA A 128 -3.51 0.30 -12.35
C ALA A 128 -3.49 -1.25 -12.29
N ASN A 129 -2.32 -1.86 -12.54
CA ASN A 129 -2.14 -3.30 -12.39
C ASN A 129 -2.29 -3.73 -10.93
N LEU A 130 -1.65 -3.00 -10.01
CA LEU A 130 -1.74 -3.21 -8.57
C LEU A 130 -3.19 -3.15 -8.09
N LEU A 131 -3.96 -2.15 -8.52
CA LEU A 131 -5.38 -1.99 -8.17
C LEU A 131 -6.21 -3.23 -8.49
N THR A 132 -5.92 -3.90 -9.61
CA THR A 132 -6.63 -5.12 -10.00
C THR A 132 -6.35 -6.26 -9.02
N SER A 133 -5.08 -6.52 -8.70
CA SER A 133 -4.69 -7.55 -7.73
C SER A 133 -5.14 -7.21 -6.30
N PHE A 134 -5.06 -5.94 -5.91
CA PHE A 134 -5.57 -5.42 -4.65
C PHE A 134 -7.05 -5.73 -4.45
N LYS A 135 -7.89 -5.51 -5.47
CA LYS A 135 -9.33 -5.80 -5.40
C LYS A 135 -9.62 -7.28 -5.19
N THR A 136 -8.92 -8.14 -5.94
CA THR A 136 -9.04 -9.60 -5.80
C THR A 136 -8.64 -10.02 -4.39
N THR A 137 -7.44 -9.64 -3.96
CA THR A 137 -6.90 -9.97 -2.63
C THR A 137 -7.83 -9.49 -1.52
N LYS A 138 -8.31 -8.23 -1.60
CA LYS A 138 -9.25 -7.66 -0.62
C LYS A 138 -10.55 -8.42 -0.55
N ASN A 139 -11.11 -8.81 -1.70
CA ASN A 139 -12.36 -9.57 -1.75
C ASN A 139 -12.18 -10.95 -1.14
N ASP A 140 -11.10 -11.64 -1.45
CA ASP A 140 -10.90 -13.03 -1.02
C ASP A 140 -10.50 -13.11 0.45
N VAL A 141 -9.65 -12.18 0.95
CA VAL A 141 -9.44 -12.00 2.40
C VAL A 141 -10.74 -11.68 3.14
N THR A 142 -11.60 -10.84 2.56
CA THR A 142 -12.89 -10.50 3.20
C THR A 142 -13.84 -11.70 3.25
N LYS A 143 -13.89 -12.52 2.20
CA LYS A 143 -14.70 -13.74 2.17
C LYS A 143 -14.15 -14.80 3.12
N GLY A 144 -12.83 -14.98 3.15
CA GLY A 144 -12.17 -15.98 3.99
C GLY A 144 -12.43 -15.79 5.49
N LEU A 145 -12.61 -14.55 5.96
CA LEU A 145 -13.01 -14.28 7.35
C LEU A 145 -14.30 -14.98 7.82
N ASN A 146 -15.18 -15.34 6.88
CA ASN A 146 -16.44 -16.03 7.16
C ASN A 146 -16.34 -17.56 7.10
N GLN A 147 -15.16 -18.10 6.77
CA GLN A 147 -14.92 -19.55 6.69
C GLN A 147 -14.57 -20.15 8.06
N SER A 148 -14.64 -21.47 8.15
CA SER A 148 -14.26 -22.25 9.33
C SER A 148 -12.84 -22.81 9.14
N TYR A 149 -12.01 -22.69 10.17
CA TYR A 149 -10.60 -23.11 10.16
C TYR A 149 -10.28 -23.95 11.40
N SER A 150 -9.28 -24.82 11.35
CA SER A 150 -8.85 -25.61 12.51
C SER A 150 -8.17 -24.75 13.59
N ASN A 151 -7.46 -23.68 13.20
CA ASN A 151 -6.90 -22.66 14.10
C ASN A 151 -7.62 -21.31 13.90
N VAL A 152 -8.90 -21.26 14.26
CA VAL A 152 -9.80 -20.13 13.98
C VAL A 152 -9.23 -18.80 14.45
N ALA A 153 -8.69 -18.75 15.68
CA ALA A 153 -8.22 -17.50 16.28
C ALA A 153 -7.01 -16.92 15.53
N CYS A 154 -6.01 -17.75 15.22
CA CYS A 154 -4.82 -17.32 14.47
C CYS A 154 -5.20 -16.81 13.08
N VAL A 155 -5.95 -17.62 12.32
CA VAL A 155 -6.35 -17.27 10.95
C VAL A 155 -7.16 -15.98 10.91
N LYS A 156 -8.18 -15.87 11.78
CA LYS A 156 -9.03 -14.66 11.80
C LYS A 156 -8.25 -13.42 12.22
N MET A 157 -7.29 -13.54 13.14
CA MET A 157 -6.43 -12.42 13.52
C MET A 157 -5.56 -11.95 12.35
N ALA A 158 -4.86 -12.88 11.68
CA ALA A 158 -4.02 -12.58 10.53
C ALA A 158 -4.83 -11.91 9.39
N MET A 159 -5.97 -12.49 9.03
CA MET A 159 -6.85 -11.94 8.00
C MET A 159 -7.45 -10.58 8.39
N SER A 160 -7.82 -10.39 9.66
CA SER A 160 -8.40 -9.12 10.12
C SER A 160 -7.36 -8.00 10.10
N ASN A 161 -6.13 -8.30 10.52
CA ASN A 161 -5.01 -7.36 10.45
C ASN A 161 -4.72 -6.99 8.99
N PHE A 162 -4.58 -7.98 8.10
CA PHE A 162 -4.31 -7.68 6.69
C PHE A 162 -5.47 -6.91 6.03
N LYS A 163 -6.72 -7.27 6.34
CA LYS A 163 -7.91 -6.54 5.88
C LYS A 163 -7.90 -5.08 6.32
N TYR A 164 -7.38 -4.76 7.51
CA TYR A 164 -7.25 -3.37 7.95
C TYR A 164 -6.35 -2.58 7.00
N PHE A 165 -5.16 -3.11 6.66
CA PHE A 165 -4.26 -2.47 5.71
C PHE A 165 -4.87 -2.34 4.31
N LEU A 166 -5.51 -3.41 3.82
CA LEU A 166 -6.25 -3.40 2.54
C LEU A 166 -7.40 -2.37 2.52
N ASN A 167 -8.01 -2.08 3.66
CA ASN A 167 -9.04 -1.05 3.74
C ASN A 167 -8.44 0.35 3.77
N SER A 168 -7.29 0.53 4.41
CA SER A 168 -6.61 1.82 4.54
C SER A 168 -5.92 2.29 3.26
N PHE A 169 -5.51 1.35 2.39
CA PHE A 169 -4.66 1.66 1.24
C PHE A 169 -5.26 2.74 0.31
N PRO A 170 -6.53 2.66 -0.14
CA PRO A 170 -7.09 3.71 -0.98
C PRO A 170 -7.14 5.10 -0.34
N GLN A 171 -7.36 5.17 0.99
CA GLN A 171 -7.36 6.45 1.71
C GLN A 171 -5.94 7.01 1.84
N ARG A 172 -4.92 6.16 1.96
CA ARG A 172 -3.52 6.61 1.92
C ARG A 172 -3.16 7.21 0.57
N ILE A 173 -3.60 6.58 -0.53
CA ILE A 173 -3.41 7.15 -1.88
C ILE A 173 -4.16 8.48 -2.04
N GLU A 174 -5.35 8.62 -1.45
CA GLU A 174 -6.05 9.91 -1.40
C GLU A 174 -5.26 10.97 -0.63
N THR A 175 -4.67 10.61 0.52
CA THR A 175 -3.80 11.52 1.26
C THR A 175 -2.58 11.96 0.44
N CYS A 176 -1.97 11.05 -0.32
CA CYS A 176 -0.85 11.41 -1.20
C CYS A 176 -1.27 12.37 -2.33
N ALA A 177 -2.46 12.19 -2.88
CA ALA A 177 -3.02 13.12 -3.86
C ALA A 177 -3.25 14.52 -3.27
N GLN A 178 -3.72 14.59 -2.02
CA GLN A 178 -3.91 15.85 -1.31
C GLN A 178 -2.57 16.53 -1.01
N LEU A 179 -1.58 15.77 -0.54
CA LEU A 179 -0.23 16.28 -0.31
C LEU A 179 0.38 16.85 -1.59
N ALA A 180 0.24 16.15 -2.72
CA ALA A 180 0.73 16.64 -4.00
C ALA A 180 0.09 17.99 -4.40
N ALA A 181 -1.19 18.20 -4.10
CA ALA A 181 -1.90 19.43 -4.45
C ALA A 181 -1.58 20.62 -3.53
N ASP A 182 -0.98 20.38 -2.36
CA ASP A 182 -0.70 21.39 -1.34
C ASP A 182 0.74 21.98 -1.44
N VAL A 183 1.56 21.48 -2.38
CA VAL A 183 2.91 21.98 -2.68
C VAL A 183 2.86 22.94 -3.88
#